data_AF-A0A952Y4V9-F1
#
_entry.id   AF-A0A952Y4V9-F1
#
_cell.length_a   1.000
_cell.length_b   1.000
_cell.length_c   1.000
_cell.angle_alpha   90.00
_cell.angle_beta   90.00
_cell.angle_gamma   90.00
#
_symmetry.space_group_name_H-M   'P 1'
#
loop_
_entity.id
_entity.type
_entity.pdbx_description
1 polymer ?
#
loop_
_entity_poly.entity_id
_entity_poly.type
_entity_poly.pdbx_seq_one_letter_code
_entity_poly.pdbx_strand_id
1 'polypeptide(L)'
;MGAQRCDEDEEHKCPFCSSTGHCPHILLLVDTTFRNAEGGVLMSAFNERWSKLCQEGGDDFDEREPFESLLGEVDSIADVANDYDYEGGPGMSSTYSAYYVDSETKAQDALGRFIEARR
;
A
#
# COMPACT_ATOMS: atom_id res chain seq x y z
N MET A 1 34.93 5.51 -23.41
CA MET A 1 33.48 5.71 -23.63
C MET A 1 32.81 5.67 -22.27
N GLY A 2 32.36 6.82 -21.76
CA GLY A 2 31.58 6.87 -20.52
C GLY A 2 30.12 6.62 -20.86
N ALA A 3 29.55 5.55 -20.31
CA ALA A 3 28.11 5.34 -20.32
C ALA A 3 27.56 5.77 -18.97
N GLN A 4 26.87 6.92 -19.03
CA GLN A 4 25.89 7.49 -18.12
C GLN A 4 25.37 6.55 -17.01
N ARG A 5 25.66 6.94 -15.77
CA ARG A 5 24.89 6.81 -14.52
C ARG A 5 23.60 5.99 -14.56
N CYS A 6 23.60 4.86 -13.86
CA CYS A 6 22.40 4.32 -13.21
C CYS A 6 22.25 5.03 -11.85
N ASP A 7 21.99 6.33 -11.88
CA ASP A 7 21.41 7.10 -10.77
C ASP A 7 19.92 7.15 -11.15
N GLU A 8 18.91 6.77 -10.36
CA GLU A 8 18.78 6.55 -8.92
C GLU A 8 17.68 5.49 -8.72
N ASP A 9 17.87 4.52 -7.81
CA ASP A 9 16.73 3.97 -7.08
C ASP A 9 16.00 5.20 -6.53
N GLU A 10 14.89 5.61 -7.14
CA GLU A 10 14.06 6.65 -6.58
C GLU A 10 13.38 6.02 -5.37
N GLU A 11 14.16 5.85 -4.29
CA GLU A 11 13.72 5.27 -3.04
C GLU A 11 12.47 6.03 -2.65
N HIS A 12 11.34 5.33 -2.69
CA HIS A 12 10.04 5.95 -2.51
C HIS A 12 10.00 6.73 -1.19
N LYS A 13 9.86 8.05 -1.28
CA LYS A 13 9.95 8.97 -0.12
C LYS A 13 8.57 9.37 0.34
N CYS A 14 8.39 9.40 1.66
CA CYS A 14 7.21 9.97 2.26
C CYS A 14 7.09 11.47 1.90
N PRO A 15 5.95 11.93 1.36
CA PRO A 15 5.77 13.33 0.97
C PRO A 15 5.79 14.31 2.16
N PHE A 16 5.56 13.82 3.39
CA PHE A 16 5.48 14.66 4.58
C PHE A 16 6.79 14.81 5.35
N CYS A 17 7.63 13.76 5.38
CA CYS A 17 8.87 13.75 6.15
C CYS A 17 10.12 13.38 5.34
N SER A 18 9.96 13.07 4.05
CA SER A 18 11.05 12.65 3.15
C SER A 18 11.81 11.38 3.59
N SER A 19 11.32 10.65 4.58
CA SER A 19 11.87 9.33 4.97
C SER A 19 11.57 8.29 3.91
N THR A 20 12.50 7.36 3.71
CA THR A 20 12.37 6.23 2.79
C THR A 20 11.88 4.98 3.54
N GLY A 21 10.97 4.23 2.92
CA GLY A 21 10.55 2.91 3.39
C GLY A 21 9.55 2.91 4.55
N HIS A 22 9.92 3.40 5.74
CA HIS A 22 9.12 3.28 6.95
C HIS A 22 9.06 4.59 7.75
N CYS A 23 7.88 5.19 7.85
CA CYS A 23 7.65 6.37 8.67
C CYS A 23 6.20 6.37 9.22
N PRO A 24 5.90 7.12 10.28
CA PRO A 24 4.57 7.11 10.92
C PRO A 24 3.46 7.70 10.04
N HIS A 25 3.82 8.38 8.95
CA HIS A 25 2.88 8.91 7.96
C HIS A 25 2.38 7.86 6.97
N ILE A 26 3.04 6.68 6.88
CA ILE A 26 2.62 5.62 5.96
C ILE A 26 1.38 4.95 6.54
N LEU A 27 0.28 5.15 5.84
CA LEU A 27 -0.98 4.54 6.16
C LEU A 27 -0.99 3.08 5.72
N LEU A 28 -0.64 2.83 4.46
CA LEU A 28 -0.55 1.49 3.87
C LEU A 28 0.49 1.51 2.75
N LEU A 29 1.37 0.51 2.74
CA LEU A 29 2.17 0.15 1.59
C LEU A 29 1.73 -1.24 1.13
N VAL A 30 1.36 -1.36 -0.14
CA VAL A 30 0.79 -2.59 -0.69
C VAL A 30 1.41 -2.90 -2.04
N ASP A 31 1.81 -4.16 -2.22
CA ASP A 31 2.14 -4.71 -3.52
C ASP A 31 0.82 -5.06 -4.22
N THR A 32 0.54 -4.39 -5.33
CA THR A 32 -0.69 -4.60 -6.12
C THR A 32 -0.58 -5.78 -7.08
N THR A 33 0.64 -6.28 -7.33
CA THR A 33 0.93 -7.44 -8.18
C THR A 33 0.59 -8.74 -7.46
N PHE A 34 1.04 -8.87 -6.21
CA PHE A 34 0.78 -9.98 -5.30
C PHE A 34 -0.39 -9.72 -4.34
N ARG A 35 -0.96 -8.51 -4.38
CA ARG A 35 -2.12 -8.09 -3.58
C ARG A 35 -1.89 -8.27 -2.09
N ASN A 36 -0.72 -7.84 -1.61
CA ASN A 36 -0.29 -8.06 -0.24
C ASN A 36 0.24 -6.76 0.37
N ALA A 37 -0.22 -6.43 1.57
CA ALA A 37 0.32 -5.27 2.27
C ALA A 37 1.70 -5.61 2.86
N GLU A 38 2.67 -4.74 2.59
CA GLU A 38 4.07 -4.88 3.01
C GLU A 38 4.45 -3.90 4.14
N GLY A 39 3.66 -2.84 4.37
CA GLY A 39 3.96 -1.87 5.42
C GLY A 39 2.84 -0.89 5.75
N GLY A 40 3.10 -0.02 6.73
CA GLY A 40 2.15 0.99 7.22
C GLY A 40 1.29 0.52 8.40
N VAL A 41 0.55 1.47 8.99
CA VAL A 41 -0.29 1.20 10.17
C VAL A 41 -1.48 0.27 9.84
N LEU A 42 -1.99 0.32 8.62
CA LEU A 42 -3.11 -0.50 8.17
C LEU A 42 -2.69 -1.90 7.73
N MET A 43 -1.39 -2.20 7.59
CA MET A 43 -0.88 -3.46 7.02
C MET A 43 -1.59 -4.70 7.57
N SER A 44 -1.60 -4.85 8.90
CA SER A 44 -2.21 -6.00 9.57
C SER A 44 -3.72 -6.07 9.36
N ALA A 45 -4.42 -4.93 9.51
CA ALA A 45 -5.87 -4.86 9.35
C ALA A 45 -6.31 -5.09 7.90
N PHE A 46 -5.54 -4.57 6.94
CA PHE A 46 -5.76 -4.75 5.51
C PHE A 46 -5.57 -6.22 5.12
N ASN A 47 -4.44 -6.84 5.50
CA ASN A 47 -4.17 -8.25 5.20
C ASN A 47 -5.20 -9.18 5.87
N GLU A 48 -5.66 -8.89 7.08
CA GLU A 48 -6.73 -9.66 7.73
C GLU A 48 -8.05 -9.57 6.94
N ARG A 49 -8.43 -8.36 6.51
CA ARG A 49 -9.64 -8.16 5.69
C ARG A 49 -9.54 -8.85 4.35
N TRP A 50 -8.41 -8.67 3.66
CA TRP A 50 -8.14 -9.28 2.37
C TRP A 50 -8.19 -10.80 2.46
N SER A 51 -7.47 -11.39 3.42
CA SER A 51 -7.49 -12.83 3.66
C SER A 51 -8.89 -13.36 3.95
N LYS A 52 -9.69 -12.60 4.68
CA LYS A 52 -11.08 -12.98 4.96
C LYS A 52 -11.96 -12.89 3.70
N LEU A 53 -11.78 -11.89 2.83
CA LEU A 53 -12.47 -11.82 1.54
C LEU A 53 -12.12 -13.03 0.65
N CYS A 54 -10.84 -13.40 0.57
CA CYS A 54 -10.40 -14.60 -0.16
C CYS A 54 -11.04 -15.88 0.40
N GLN A 55 -11.14 -16.00 1.73
CA GLN A 55 -11.79 -17.16 2.37
C GLN A 55 -13.30 -17.20 2.13
N GLU A 56 -13.98 -16.05 2.15
CA GLU A 56 -15.43 -15.95 1.93
C GLU A 56 -15.79 -16.19 0.45
N GLY A 57 -14.92 -15.80 -0.48
CA GLY A 57 -15.13 -15.94 -1.92
C GLY A 57 -14.99 -17.35 -2.48
N GLY A 58 -14.15 -18.21 -1.90
CA GLY A 58 -13.95 -19.59 -2.36
C GLY A 58 -13.21 -19.71 -3.70
N ASP A 59 -13.39 -20.84 -4.40
CA ASP A 59 -12.65 -21.19 -5.64
C ASP A 59 -12.95 -20.27 -6.85
N ASP A 60 -14.14 -19.68 -6.92
CA ASP A 60 -14.55 -18.76 -8.01
C ASP A 60 -14.39 -17.28 -7.62
N PHE A 61 -13.58 -16.98 -6.60
CA PHE A 61 -13.39 -15.62 -6.12
C PHE A 61 -12.66 -14.77 -7.17
N ASP A 62 -13.37 -13.83 -7.78
CA ASP A 62 -12.75 -12.77 -8.57
C ASP A 62 -12.09 -11.78 -7.60
N GLU A 63 -10.78 -11.95 -7.39
CA GLU A 63 -10.00 -11.19 -6.43
C GLU A 63 -9.90 -9.70 -6.78
N ARG A 64 -10.13 -9.32 -8.04
CA ARG A 64 -9.79 -8.01 -8.56
C ARG A 64 -10.72 -6.93 -8.02
N GLU A 65 -12.03 -7.05 -8.26
CA GLU A 65 -13.02 -6.08 -7.76
C GLU A 65 -12.98 -5.86 -6.24
N PRO A 66 -12.94 -6.90 -5.38
CA PRO A 66 -12.89 -6.72 -3.93
C PRO A 66 -11.56 -6.15 -3.46
N PHE A 67 -10.44 -6.47 -4.12
CA PHE A 67 -9.15 -5.84 -3.81
C PHE A 67 -9.15 -4.35 -4.17
N GLU A 68 -9.60 -3.99 -5.37
CA GLU A 68 -9.74 -2.59 -5.81
C GLU A 68 -10.71 -1.82 -4.90
N SER A 69 -11.80 -2.43 -4.46
CA SER A 69 -12.72 -1.84 -3.49
C SER A 69 -12.04 -1.58 -2.13
N LEU A 70 -11.26 -2.54 -1.63
CA LEU A 70 -10.55 -2.40 -0.35
C LEU A 70 -9.47 -1.32 -0.43
N LEU A 71 -8.77 -1.20 -1.56
CA LEU A 71 -7.85 -0.10 -1.81
C LEU A 71 -8.57 1.25 -1.91
N GLY A 72 -9.76 1.30 -2.53
CA GLY A 72 -10.58 2.51 -2.57
C GLY A 72 -11.01 2.99 -1.18
N GLU A 73 -11.27 2.09 -0.24
CA GLU A 73 -11.50 2.45 1.17
C GLU A 73 -10.27 3.14 1.77
N VAL A 74 -9.07 2.59 1.51
CA VAL A 74 -7.80 3.15 2.02
C VAL A 74 -7.47 4.48 1.36
N ASP A 75 -7.71 4.63 0.07
CA ASP A 75 -7.55 5.88 -0.66
C ASP A 75 -8.44 6.98 -0.07
N SER A 76 -9.69 6.65 0.26
CA SER A 76 -10.66 7.61 0.81
C SER A 76 -10.30 8.20 2.19
N ILE A 77 -9.43 7.52 2.94
CA ILE A 77 -8.94 7.94 4.26
C ILE A 77 -7.50 8.50 4.20
N ALA A 78 -6.79 8.29 3.10
CA ALA A 78 -5.45 8.82 2.89
C ALA A 78 -5.50 10.31 2.48
N ASP A 79 -4.48 11.07 2.87
CA ASP A 79 -4.30 12.44 2.39
C ASP A 79 -3.57 12.46 1.03
N VAL A 80 -2.67 11.49 0.80
CA VAL A 80 -1.88 11.35 -0.44
C VAL A 80 -1.74 9.87 -0.78
N ALA A 81 -1.89 9.52 -2.05
CA ALA A 81 -1.57 8.21 -2.59
C ALA A 81 -0.54 8.35 -3.71
N ASN A 82 0.39 7.41 -3.79
CA ASN A 82 1.38 7.30 -4.86
C ASN A 82 1.50 5.85 -5.30
N ASP A 83 1.40 5.64 -6.61
CA ASP A 83 1.80 4.42 -7.29
C ASP A 83 3.25 4.52 -7.78
N TYR A 84 4.00 3.42 -7.69
CA TYR A 84 5.33 3.32 -8.25
C TYR A 84 5.66 1.89 -8.65
N ASP A 85 6.43 1.74 -9.71
CA ASP A 85 6.91 0.45 -10.19
C ASP A 85 8.33 0.19 -9.66
N TYR A 86 8.53 -1.01 -9.12
CA TYR A 86 9.85 -1.51 -8.76
C TYR A 86 10.34 -2.49 -9.83
N GLU A 87 11.41 -2.12 -10.54
CA GLU A 87 12.07 -2.97 -11.53
C GLU A 87 13.38 -3.54 -10.96
N GLY A 88 13.31 -4.72 -10.34
CA GLY A 88 14.46 -5.43 -9.75
C GLY A 88 15.31 -6.21 -10.76
N GLY A 89 14.96 -6.20 -12.05
CA GLY A 89 15.65 -6.93 -13.12
C GLY A 89 14.71 -7.80 -13.97
N PRO A 90 15.25 -8.59 -14.92
CA PRO A 90 14.43 -9.37 -15.85
C PRO A 90 13.54 -10.38 -15.12
N GLY A 91 12.24 -10.14 -15.14
CA GLY A 91 11.22 -10.97 -14.49
C GLY A 91 10.90 -10.60 -13.03
N MET A 92 11.45 -9.51 -12.50
CA MET A 92 11.16 -8.98 -11.16
C MET A 92 10.63 -7.56 -11.26
N SER A 93 9.43 -7.41 -11.78
CA SER A 93 8.68 -6.14 -11.79
C SER A 93 7.48 -6.28 -10.86
N SER A 94 7.39 -5.43 -9.84
CA SER A 94 6.24 -5.30 -8.95
C SER A 94 5.72 -3.88 -8.98
N THR A 95 4.40 -3.72 -9.08
CA THR A 95 3.74 -2.43 -8.92
C THR A 95 3.28 -2.25 -7.48
N TYR A 96 3.66 -1.14 -6.89
CA TYR A 96 3.36 -0.77 -5.51
C TYR A 96 2.40 0.41 -5.45
N SER A 97 1.57 0.43 -4.41
CA SER A 97 0.78 1.60 -4.03
C SER A 97 1.07 1.95 -2.57
N ALA A 98 1.38 3.21 -2.33
CA ALA A 98 1.66 3.75 -1.02
C ALA A 98 0.70 4.87 -0.68
N TYR A 99 0.08 4.75 0.47
CA TYR A 99 -0.91 5.69 1.01
C TYR A 99 -0.33 6.37 2.24
N TYR A 100 -0.55 7.67 2.33
CA TYR A 100 0.04 8.55 3.33
C TYR A 100 -0.99 9.45 3.98
N VAL A 101 -0.70 9.85 5.21
CA VAL A 101 -1.43 10.86 5.98
C VAL A 101 -0.47 11.91 6.53
N ASP A 102 -0.96 13.13 6.78
CA ASP A 102 -0.08 14.23 7.20
C ASP A 102 0.54 14.05 8.60
N SER A 103 -0.02 13.16 9.42
CA SER A 103 0.39 12.97 10.80
C SER A 103 0.09 11.56 11.33
N GLU A 104 0.89 11.12 12.30
CA GLU A 104 0.72 9.82 12.97
C GLU A 104 -0.67 9.68 13.63
N THR A 105 -1.20 10.76 14.21
CA THR A 105 -2.51 10.76 14.85
C THR A 105 -3.62 10.45 13.84
N LYS A 106 -3.54 10.99 12.63
CA LYS A 106 -4.46 10.64 11.55
C LYS A 106 -4.29 9.18 11.12
N ALA A 107 -3.07 8.65 11.13
CA ALA A 107 -2.82 7.25 10.79
C ALA A 107 -3.54 6.31 11.79
N GLN A 108 -3.48 6.63 13.08
CA GLN A 108 -4.17 5.89 14.13
C GLN A 108 -5.70 6.06 14.08
N ASP A 109 -6.20 7.27 13.81
CA ASP A 109 -7.64 7.52 13.61
C ASP A 109 -8.17 6.74 12.40
N ALA A 110 -7.43 6.79 11.29
CA ALA A 110 -7.71 6.04 10.07
C ALA A 110 -7.71 4.53 10.32
N LEU A 111 -6.80 3.99 11.14
CA LEU A 111 -6.84 2.60 11.58
C LEU A 111 -8.14 2.28 12.34
N GLY A 112 -8.53 3.12 13.29
CA GLY A 112 -9.80 2.96 14.02
C GLY A 112 -10.99 2.91 13.07
N ARG A 113 -11.11 3.92 12.20
CA ARG A 113 -12.18 4.02 11.20
C ARG A 113 -12.17 2.85 10.22
N PHE A 114 -10.98 2.45 9.77
CA PHE A 114 -10.81 1.31 8.89
C PHE A 114 -11.32 0.07 9.59
N ILE A 115 -10.89 -0.28 10.80
CA ILE A 115 -11.39 -1.45 11.54
C ILE A 115 -12.91 -1.39 11.74
N GLU A 116 -13.45 -0.24 12.16
CA GLU A 116 -14.87 -0.05 12.46
C GLU A 116 -15.78 -0.11 11.24
N ALA A 117 -15.30 0.16 10.03
CA ALA A 117 -16.10 0.05 8.80
C ALA A 117 -16.67 -1.37 8.54
N ARG A 118 -16.29 -2.38 9.35
CA ARG A 118 -16.81 -3.75 9.31
C ARG A 118 -17.86 -4.10 10.37
N ARG A 119 -18.30 -3.15 11.21
CA ARG A 119 -19.26 -3.44 12.29
C ARG A 119 -20.72 -3.22 11.90
#